data_AF-A0A8I0GCT1-F1
#
_entry.id   AF-A0A8I0GCT1-F1
#
_cell.length_a   1.000
_cell.length_b   1.000
_cell.length_c   1.000
_cell.angle_alpha   90.00
_cell.angle_beta   90.00
_cell.angle_gamma   90.00
#
_symmetry.space_group_name_H-M   'P 1'
#
loop_
_entity.id
_entity.type
_entity.pdbx_description
1 polymer ?
#
loop_
_entity_poly.entity_id
_entity_poly.type
_entity_poly.pdbx_seq_one_letter_code
_entity_poly.pdbx_strand_id
1 'polypeptide(L)'
;MIMLKIKKWIYFGKKKYNPVILIFSLLLSGLFLFISLEGIAYLIFRDRIKDYTSDVLNRAESLMLQVDTVNAAARSSSDVSSWPCSYENLQHLRVVVWPYSLIKDVGYTSKIGLTCSAIWGVMRLPLSLDHFEKKIQSKEGIWLFGVALKNVPMHISPKK
;
A
#
# COMPACT_ATOMS: atom_id res chain seq x y z
N MET A 1 -74.85 -24.81 -15.21
CA MET A 1 -73.82 -25.65 -15.89
C MET A 1 -72.37 -25.10 -15.80
N ILE A 2 -72.13 -23.92 -15.23
CA ILE A 2 -70.79 -23.28 -15.15
C ILE A 2 -70.08 -23.58 -13.81
N MET A 3 -70.82 -23.66 -12.68
CA MET A 3 -70.22 -23.96 -11.36
C MET A 3 -69.63 -25.37 -11.24
N LEU A 4 -70.14 -26.35 -11.99
CA LEU A 4 -69.60 -27.71 -12.02
C LEU A 4 -68.24 -27.78 -12.74
N LYS A 5 -68.01 -26.95 -13.77
CA LYS A 5 -66.72 -26.86 -14.45
C LYS A 5 -65.65 -26.21 -13.56
N ILE A 6 -66.02 -25.20 -12.77
CA ILE A 6 -65.10 -24.52 -11.83
C ILE A 6 -64.67 -25.48 -10.69
N LYS A 7 -65.61 -26.24 -10.12
CA LYS A 7 -65.29 -27.26 -9.10
C LYS A 7 -64.37 -28.37 -9.65
N LYS A 8 -64.58 -28.79 -10.90
CA LYS A 8 -63.76 -29.82 -11.55
C LYS A 8 -62.35 -29.30 -11.86
N TRP A 9 -62.20 -28.00 -12.16
CA TRP A 9 -60.90 -27.36 -12.39
C TRP A 9 -60.07 -27.21 -11.11
N ILE A 10 -60.72 -26.86 -9.99
CA ILE A 10 -60.09 -26.82 -8.66
C ILE A 10 -59.71 -28.23 -8.18
N TYR A 11 -60.50 -29.25 -8.53
CA TYR A 11 -60.22 -30.65 -8.16
C TYR A 11 -59.12 -31.31 -9.03
N PHE A 12 -58.92 -30.84 -10.26
CA PHE A 12 -57.85 -31.35 -11.16
C PHE A 12 -56.45 -30.82 -10.82
N GLY A 13 -56.35 -29.84 -9.91
CA GLY A 13 -55.09 -29.21 -9.49
C GLY A 13 -54.27 -29.98 -8.44
N LYS A 14 -54.68 -31.18 -8.01
CA LYS A 14 -53.87 -32.04 -7.12
C LYS A 14 -53.15 -33.13 -7.93
N LYS A 15 -52.28 -32.73 -8.86
CA LYS A 15 -51.28 -33.66 -9.40
C LYS A 15 -50.29 -33.93 -8.25
N LYS A 16 -50.23 -35.16 -7.74
CA LYS A 16 -49.23 -35.57 -6.73
C LYS A 16 -47.84 -35.36 -7.36
N TYR A 17 -47.24 -34.20 -7.14
CA TYR A 17 -45.82 -34.00 -7.39
C TYR A 17 -45.08 -35.01 -6.51
N ASN A 18 -44.19 -35.81 -7.08
CA ASN A 18 -43.39 -36.76 -6.32
C ASN A 18 -42.55 -35.94 -5.32
N PRO A 19 -42.66 -36.15 -3.99
CA PRO A 19 -41.96 -35.35 -2.99
C PRO A 19 -40.45 -35.27 -3.26
N VAL A 20 -39.87 -36.29 -3.89
CA VAL A 20 -38.47 -36.34 -4.33
C VAL A 20 -38.13 -35.24 -5.34
N ILE A 21 -39.01 -34.98 -6.32
CA ILE A 21 -38.79 -33.96 -7.36
C ILE A 21 -38.86 -32.56 -6.75
N LEU A 22 -39.78 -32.34 -5.81
CA LEU A 22 -39.88 -31.08 -5.08
C LEU A 22 -38.61 -30.81 -4.27
N ILE A 23 -38.13 -31.80 -3.52
CA ILE A 23 -36.88 -31.68 -2.75
C ILE A 23 -35.69 -31.39 -3.67
N PHE A 24 -35.58 -32.10 -4.80
CA PHE A 24 -34.50 -31.88 -5.76
C PHE A 24 -34.54 -30.47 -6.36
N SER A 25 -35.72 -29.96 -6.73
CA SER A 25 -35.85 -28.57 -7.21
C SER A 25 -35.48 -27.53 -6.15
N LEU A 26 -35.78 -27.79 -4.88
CA LEU A 26 -35.45 -26.91 -3.75
C LEU A 26 -33.94 -26.87 -3.51
N LEU A 27 -33.27 -28.04 -3.56
CA LEU A 27 -31.82 -28.14 -3.44
C LEU A 27 -31.10 -27.46 -4.60
N LEU A 28 -31.56 -27.68 -5.83
CA LEU A 28 -30.94 -27.09 -7.02
C LEU A 28 -31.08 -25.55 -7.02
N SER A 29 -32.24 -25.04 -6.62
CA SER A 29 -32.48 -23.61 -6.43
C SER A 29 -31.58 -23.02 -5.34
N GLY A 30 -31.47 -23.70 -4.19
CA GLY A 30 -30.59 -23.27 -3.09
C GLY A 30 -29.12 -23.19 -3.49
N LEU A 31 -28.62 -24.18 -4.25
CA LEU A 31 -27.26 -24.17 -4.80
C LEU A 31 -27.04 -23.01 -5.77
N PHE A 32 -28.01 -22.73 -6.64
CA PHE A 32 -27.91 -21.65 -7.60
C PHE A 32 -27.85 -20.27 -6.91
N LEU A 33 -28.66 -20.07 -5.87
CA LEU A 33 -28.63 -18.85 -5.06
C LEU A 33 -27.30 -18.71 -4.30
N PHE A 34 -26.77 -19.80 -3.75
CA PHE A 34 -25.49 -19.80 -3.06
C PHE A 34 -24.33 -19.41 -3.99
N ILE A 35 -24.25 -20.03 -5.17
CA ILE A 35 -23.23 -19.69 -6.19
C ILE A 35 -23.37 -18.23 -6.64
N SER A 36 -24.60 -17.75 -6.82
CA SER A 36 -24.85 -16.36 -7.24
C SER A 36 -24.42 -15.35 -6.17
N LEU A 37 -24.69 -15.64 -4.89
CA LEU A 37 -24.27 -14.80 -3.76
C LEU A 37 -22.75 -14.72 -3.64
N GLU A 38 -22.06 -15.87 -3.69
CA GLU A 38 -20.60 -15.92 -3.67
C GLU A 38 -20.00 -15.19 -4.89
N GLY A 39 -20.63 -15.32 -6.07
CA GLY A 39 -20.22 -14.59 -7.26
C GLY A 39 -20.29 -13.07 -7.09
N ILE A 40 -21.38 -12.55 -6.52
CA ILE A 40 -21.53 -11.11 -6.25
C ILE A 40 -20.54 -10.65 -5.17
N ALA A 41 -20.35 -11.43 -4.10
CA ALA A 41 -19.39 -11.14 -3.04
C ALA A 41 -17.95 -11.09 -3.59
N TYR A 42 -17.58 -12.04 -4.45
CA TYR A 42 -16.30 -12.07 -5.13
C TYR A 42 -16.09 -10.85 -6.01
N LEU A 43 -17.10 -10.42 -6.79
CA LEU A 43 -16.98 -9.22 -7.64
C LEU A 43 -16.74 -7.95 -6.80
N ILE A 44 -17.52 -7.75 -5.74
CA ILE A 44 -17.34 -6.58 -4.84
C ILE A 44 -15.97 -6.61 -4.17
N PHE A 45 -15.55 -7.78 -3.68
CA PHE A 45 -14.26 -7.93 -3.01
C PHE A 45 -13.09 -7.71 -3.99
N ARG A 46 -13.23 -8.20 -5.22
CA ARG A 46 -12.25 -7.99 -6.30
C ARG A 46 -12.10 -6.52 -6.64
N ASP A 47 -13.20 -5.78 -6.76
CA ASP A 47 -13.15 -4.35 -7.07
C ASP A 47 -12.46 -3.57 -5.94
N ARG A 48 -12.78 -3.88 -4.67
CA ARG A 48 -12.07 -3.28 -3.54
C ARG A 48 -10.58 -3.59 -3.59
N ILE A 49 -10.18 -4.86 -3.77
CA ILE A 49 -8.76 -5.24 -3.87
C ILE A 49 -8.08 -4.48 -5.00
N LYS A 50 -8.74 -4.37 -6.16
CA LYS A 50 -8.21 -3.66 -7.32
C LYS A 50 -7.96 -2.19 -7.00
N ASP A 51 -8.93 -1.51 -6.38
CA ASP A 51 -8.80 -0.11 -6.01
C ASP A 51 -7.69 0.10 -4.97
N TYR A 52 -7.64 -0.74 -3.94
CA TYR A 52 -6.56 -0.71 -2.93
C TYR A 52 -5.19 -0.95 -3.56
N THR A 53 -5.07 -1.94 -4.44
CA THR A 53 -3.80 -2.26 -5.10
C THR A 53 -3.37 -1.12 -6.01
N SER A 54 -4.32 -0.50 -6.72
CA SER A 54 -4.05 0.65 -7.58
C SER A 54 -3.61 1.87 -6.79
N ASP A 55 -4.25 2.20 -5.67
CA ASP A 55 -3.84 3.33 -4.82
C ASP A 55 -2.45 3.10 -4.20
N VAL A 56 -2.17 1.88 -3.71
CA VAL A 56 -0.84 1.52 -3.20
C VAL A 56 0.22 1.62 -4.30
N LEU A 57 -0.08 1.14 -5.50
CA LEU A 57 0.84 1.22 -6.64
C LEU A 57 1.11 2.67 -7.05
N ASN A 58 0.07 3.50 -7.14
CA ASN A 58 0.20 4.92 -7.49
C ASN A 58 1.05 5.69 -6.45
N ARG A 59 0.89 5.38 -5.16
CA ARG A 59 1.73 5.95 -4.10
C ARG A 59 3.17 5.48 -4.20
N ALA A 60 3.39 4.20 -4.51
CA ALA A 60 4.74 3.66 -4.70
C ALA A 60 5.44 4.31 -5.90
N GLU A 61 4.74 4.48 -7.02
CA GLU A 61 5.27 5.18 -8.21
C GLU A 61 5.60 6.64 -7.89
N SER A 62 4.68 7.36 -7.23
CA SER A 62 4.92 8.74 -6.80
C SER A 62 6.14 8.84 -5.87
N LEU A 63 6.29 7.92 -4.92
CA LEU A 63 7.46 7.82 -4.05
C LEU A 63 8.75 7.65 -4.83
N MET A 64 8.78 6.74 -5.80
CA MET A 64 9.98 6.48 -6.60
C MET A 64 10.39 7.72 -7.40
N LEU A 65 9.43 8.40 -8.04
CA LEU A 65 9.69 9.63 -8.77
C LEU A 65 10.26 10.73 -7.86
N GLN A 66 9.71 10.91 -6.65
CA GLN A 66 10.21 11.90 -5.69
C GLN A 66 11.63 11.57 -5.21
N VAL A 67 11.95 10.29 -5.00
CA VAL A 67 13.30 9.88 -4.58
C VAL A 67 14.32 10.14 -5.69
N ASP A 68 13.97 9.86 -6.94
CA ASP A 68 14.86 10.08 -8.08
C ASP A 68 15.15 11.56 -8.31
N THR A 69 14.15 12.44 -8.19
CA THR A 69 14.35 13.90 -8.30
C THR A 69 15.24 14.43 -7.20
N VAL A 70 15.03 13.99 -5.95
CA VAL A 70 15.86 14.37 -4.81
C VAL A 70 17.29 13.86 -4.96
N ASN A 71 17.48 12.62 -5.42
CA ASN A 71 18.80 12.04 -5.65
C ASN A 71 19.56 12.79 -6.76
N ALA A 72 18.88 13.16 -7.86
CA ALA A 72 19.46 13.98 -8.91
C ALA A 72 19.91 15.36 -8.38
N ALA A 73 19.07 16.02 -7.59
CA ALA A 73 19.39 17.32 -6.97
C ALA A 73 20.50 17.22 -5.90
N ALA A 74 20.56 16.10 -5.16
CA ALA A 74 21.65 15.84 -4.23
C ALA A 74 23.00 15.68 -4.95
N ARG A 75 23.01 15.00 -6.10
CA ARG A 75 24.21 14.84 -6.94
C ARG A 75 24.65 16.14 -7.61
N SER A 76 23.74 17.02 -8.02
CA SER A 76 24.14 18.33 -8.54
C SER A 76 24.72 19.23 -7.45
N SER A 77 24.33 19.03 -6.19
CA SER A 77 24.84 19.81 -5.06
C SER A 77 26.23 19.41 -4.56
N SER A 78 26.75 18.22 -4.92
CA SER A 78 28.11 17.84 -4.53
C SER A 78 29.19 18.72 -5.18
N ASP A 79 28.83 19.51 -6.19
CA ASP A 79 29.72 20.52 -6.79
C ASP A 79 29.78 21.84 -5.99
N VAL A 80 28.86 22.05 -5.02
CA VAL A 80 28.80 23.29 -4.22
C VAL A 80 29.90 23.32 -3.16
N SER A 81 30.19 22.18 -2.53
CA SER A 81 31.29 22.07 -1.55
C SER A 81 31.85 20.66 -1.47
N SER A 82 33.17 20.55 -1.28
CA SER A 82 33.89 19.27 -1.28
C SER A 82 33.52 18.32 -0.13
N TRP A 83 32.91 18.85 0.94
CA TRP A 83 32.50 18.07 2.10
C TRP A 83 30.98 17.81 2.10
N PRO A 84 30.52 16.55 2.00
CA PRO A 84 29.10 16.23 1.85
C PRO A 84 28.23 16.72 3.01
N CYS A 85 28.76 16.73 4.23
CA CYS A 85 28.03 17.19 5.42
C CYS A 85 28.23 18.68 5.74
N SER A 86 28.66 19.49 4.77
CA SER A 86 28.76 20.94 4.92
C SER A 86 27.39 21.58 5.19
N TYR A 87 27.41 22.75 5.81
CA TYR A 87 26.18 23.51 6.08
C TYR A 87 25.41 23.84 4.79
N GLU A 88 26.13 24.22 3.73
CA GLU A 88 25.55 24.58 2.43
C GLU A 88 24.85 23.39 1.77
N ASN A 89 25.48 22.21 1.76
CA ASN A 89 24.90 21.00 1.18
C ASN A 89 23.66 20.54 1.97
N LEU A 90 23.71 20.60 3.31
CA LEU A 90 22.56 20.26 4.16
C LEU A 90 21.39 21.24 3.99
N GLN A 91 21.68 22.53 3.83
CA GLN A 91 20.66 23.53 3.56
C GLN A 91 20.03 23.33 2.17
N HIS A 92 20.83 23.01 1.16
CA HIS A 92 20.35 22.68 -0.17
C HIS A 92 19.43 21.45 -0.15
N LEU A 93 19.83 20.36 0.51
CA LEU A 93 18.99 19.17 0.68
C LEU A 93 17.66 19.49 1.35
N ARG A 94 17.64 20.36 2.37
CA ARG A 94 16.41 20.78 3.04
C ARG A 94 15.45 21.47 2.09
N VAL A 95 15.94 22.37 1.23
CA VAL A 95 15.13 23.06 0.22
C VAL A 95 14.58 22.07 -0.82
N VAL A 96 15.42 21.15 -1.28
CA VAL A 96 15.06 20.12 -2.27
C VAL A 96 13.97 19.18 -1.75
N VAL A 97 14.04 18.79 -0.47
CA VAL A 97 13.11 17.82 0.14
C VAL A 97 11.82 18.45 0.62
N TRP A 98 11.84 19.75 0.97
CA TRP A 98 10.67 20.48 1.49
C TRP A 98 9.34 20.28 0.73
N PRO A 99 9.30 20.28 -0.62
CA PRO A 99 8.03 20.09 -1.34
C PRO A 99 7.48 18.66 -1.30
N TYR A 100 8.27 17.67 -0.86
CA TYR A 100 7.93 16.24 -0.93
C TYR A 100 7.42 15.71 0.41
N SER A 101 6.11 15.55 0.54
CA SER A 101 5.45 15.13 1.79
C SER A 101 5.70 13.67 2.21
N LEU A 102 6.04 12.83 1.24
CA LEU A 102 6.26 11.40 1.44
C LEU A 102 7.67 11.10 1.93
N ILE A 103 8.65 11.94 1.59
CA ILE A 103 10.02 11.83 2.07
C ILE A 103 10.11 12.48 3.45
N LYS A 104 10.52 11.69 4.46
CA LYS A 104 10.59 12.19 5.84
C LYS A 104 11.90 12.89 6.14
N ASP A 105 13.00 12.41 5.60
CA ASP A 105 14.33 12.99 5.79
C ASP A 105 15.27 12.49 4.69
N VAL A 106 16.37 13.22 4.47
CA VAL A 106 17.42 12.87 3.52
C VAL A 106 18.77 13.19 4.13
N GLY A 107 19.75 12.33 3.88
CA GLY A 107 21.07 12.51 4.43
C GLY A 107 22.13 11.75 3.65
N TYR A 108 23.38 12.07 3.95
CA TYR A 108 24.53 11.37 3.39
C TYR A 108 24.86 10.16 4.25
N THR A 109 25.17 9.06 3.56
CA THR A 109 25.58 7.80 4.17
C THR A 109 27.04 7.51 3.86
N SER A 110 27.76 6.96 4.82
CA SER A 110 29.08 6.37 4.64
C SER A 110 29.01 4.85 4.84
N LYS A 111 30.15 4.16 4.71
CA LYS A 111 30.25 2.70 4.90
C LYS A 111 29.79 2.23 6.29
N ILE A 112 29.85 3.11 7.29
CA ILE A 112 29.55 2.81 8.69
C ILE A 112 28.08 3.12 9.03
N GLY A 113 27.39 3.91 8.21
CA GLY A 113 26.02 4.35 8.47
C GLY A 113 25.72 5.77 7.99
N LEU A 114 24.56 6.29 8.41
CA LEU A 114 24.16 7.67 8.12
C LEU A 114 25.09 8.64 8.88
N THR A 115 25.70 9.61 8.20
CA THR A 115 26.68 10.54 8.81
C THR A 115 26.10 11.91 9.12
N CYS A 116 25.18 12.37 8.28
CA CYS A 116 24.45 13.61 8.49
C CYS A 116 23.09 13.55 7.79
N SER A 117 22.12 14.31 8.27
CA SER A 117 20.82 14.46 7.61
C SER A 117 20.36 15.91 7.58
N ALA A 118 19.42 16.21 6.68
CA ALA A 118 18.85 17.54 6.51
C ALA A 118 18.07 17.99 7.76
N ILE A 119 17.45 17.06 8.49
CA ILE A 119 16.71 17.35 9.72
C ILE A 119 17.61 17.33 10.96
N TRP A 120 18.45 16.31 11.11
CA TRP A 120 19.26 16.10 12.32
C TRP A 120 20.63 16.78 12.27
N GLY A 121 21.03 17.30 11.11
CA GLY A 121 22.34 17.90 10.91
C GLY A 121 23.45 16.85 10.94
N VAL A 122 24.65 17.27 11.37
CA VAL A 122 25.82 16.39 11.47
C VAL A 122 25.73 15.54 12.73
N MET A 123 25.80 14.22 12.57
CA MET A 123 25.78 13.32 13.71
C MET A 123 27.18 13.13 14.28
N ARG A 124 27.29 13.07 15.61
CA ARG A 124 28.56 12.86 16.31
C ARG A 124 29.15 11.47 16.03
N LEU A 125 28.29 10.48 15.89
CA LEU A 125 28.61 9.10 15.54
C LEU A 125 27.68 8.69 14.39
N PRO A 126 28.19 8.02 13.34
CA PRO A 126 27.33 7.54 12.27
C PRO A 126 26.27 6.58 12.80
N LEU A 127 25.03 6.77 12.37
CA LEU A 127 23.90 5.94 12.76
C LEU A 127 23.91 4.66 11.92
N SER A 128 24.12 3.50 12.56
CA SER A 128 24.17 2.20 11.87
C SER A 128 22.84 1.91 11.17
N LEU A 129 22.94 1.46 9.92
CA LEU A 129 21.82 1.05 9.08
C LEU A 129 21.77 -0.48 8.93
N ASP A 130 22.49 -1.23 9.76
CA ASP A 130 22.69 -2.67 9.60
C ASP A 130 21.51 -3.51 10.12
N HIS A 131 20.61 -2.90 10.89
CA HIS A 131 19.42 -3.56 11.43
C HIS A 131 18.19 -3.21 10.58
N PHE A 132 17.86 -4.08 9.63
CA PHE A 132 16.71 -3.93 8.73
C PHE A 132 15.97 -5.25 8.56
N GLU A 133 14.69 -5.18 8.21
CA GLU A 133 13.88 -6.36 7.93
C GLU A 133 14.15 -6.92 6.53
N LYS A 134 14.28 -6.03 5.53
CA LYS A 134 14.46 -6.43 4.13
C LYS A 134 15.40 -5.47 3.41
N LYS A 135 16.31 -6.02 2.62
CA LYS A 135 17.20 -5.28 1.72
C LYS A 135 16.89 -5.65 0.28
N ILE A 136 16.70 -4.64 -0.56
CA ILE A 136 16.52 -4.80 -2.00
C ILE A 136 17.62 -4.01 -2.70
N GLN A 137 18.41 -4.71 -3.51
CA GLN A 137 19.45 -4.09 -4.31
C GLN A 137 18.91 -3.89 -5.74
N SER A 138 18.83 -2.63 -6.17
CA SER A 138 18.50 -2.23 -7.55
C SER A 138 19.74 -1.67 -8.25
N LYS A 139 19.63 -1.45 -9.56
CA LYS A 139 20.63 -0.71 -10.33
C LYS A 139 20.73 0.75 -9.86
N GLU A 140 19.63 1.36 -9.40
CA GLU A 140 19.63 2.75 -8.94
C GLU A 140 20.11 2.93 -7.49
N GLY A 141 20.21 1.86 -6.69
CA GLY A 141 20.63 1.96 -5.30
C GLY A 141 20.22 0.78 -4.42
N ILE A 142 20.44 0.93 -3.11
CA ILE A 142 20.09 -0.04 -2.09
C ILE A 142 18.91 0.49 -1.29
N TRP A 143 17.83 -0.29 -1.24
CA TRP A 143 16.64 -0.01 -0.45
C TRP A 143 16.64 -0.87 0.80
N LEU A 144 16.52 -0.25 1.97
CA LEU A 144 16.42 -0.92 3.25
C LEU A 144 15.03 -0.64 3.84
N PHE A 145 14.28 -1.69 4.15
CA PHE A 145 12.94 -1.62 4.74
C PHE A 145 12.97 -2.08 6.19
N GLY A 146 12.14 -1.45 7.03
CA GLY A 146 12.06 -1.77 8.45
C GLY A 146 13.37 -1.48 9.20
N VAL A 147 14.06 -0.38 8.85
CA VAL A 147 15.33 -0.01 9.50
C VAL A 147 15.05 0.43 10.94
N ALA A 148 15.65 -0.28 11.90
CA ALA A 148 15.56 0.07 13.32
C ALA A 148 16.72 0.99 13.70
N LEU A 149 16.44 2.29 13.79
CA LEU A 149 17.43 3.30 14.19
C LEU A 149 17.68 3.26 15.70
N LYS A 150 18.79 2.66 16.13
CA LYS A 150 19.24 2.68 17.54
C LYS A 150 20.14 3.90 17.77
N ASN A 151 19.95 4.62 18.89
CA ASN A 151 20.72 5.80 19.31
C ASN A 151 20.47 7.10 18.50
N VAL A 152 19.25 7.34 18.03
CA VAL A 152 18.88 8.66 17.49
C VAL A 152 19.01 9.70 18.63
N PRO A 153 19.81 10.77 18.47
CA PRO A 153 19.91 11.81 19.48
C PRO A 153 18.55 12.50 19.62
N MET A 154 17.82 12.15 20.69
CA MET A 154 16.54 12.71 21.08
C MET A 154 16.74 14.11 21.70
N HIS A 155 17.37 15.02 20.95
CA HIS A 155 17.52 16.43 21.33
C HIS A 155 17.03 17.34 20.20
N ILE A 156 15.81 17.11 19.72
CA ILE A 156 15.03 18.16 19.07
C ILE A 156 13.65 18.10 19.71
N SER A 157 13.49 18.90 20.77
CA SER A 157 12.18 19.28 21.26
C SER A 157 11.43 19.91 20.09
N PRO A 158 10.20 19.47 19.75
CA PRO A 158 9.38 20.21 18.81
C PRO A 158 9.13 21.57 19.44
N LYS A 159 9.67 22.64 18.83
CA LYS A 159 9.19 23.99 19.13
C LYS A 159 7.75 24.02 18.65
N LYS A 160 6.82 24.03 19.61
CA LYS A 160 5.44 24.49 19.42
C LYS A 160 5.43 25.90 18.87
#